data_AF-A0A2A6PQJ0-F1
#
_entry.id   AF-A0A2A6PQJ0-F1
#
_cell.length_a   1.000
_cell.length_b   1.000
_cell.length_c   1.000
_cell.angle_alpha   90.00
_cell.angle_beta   90.00
_cell.angle_gamma   90.00
#
_symmetry.space_group_name_H-M   'P 1'
#
loop_
_entity.id
_entity.type
_entity.pdbx_description
1 polymer ?
#
loop_
_entity_poly.entity_id
_entity_poly.type
_entity_poly.pdbx_seq_one_letter_code
_entity_poly.pdbx_strand_id
1 'polypeptide(L)'
;MNEHRAAIRHETLRTGIVEFDNGAGSTVSVPCTIRDVSGTGARLQLSSSAWVADAFTLVFSNGLRKSCRVAWRKERLIGASFADGYASLTEQAAMMTADEQARHRLGIGARIRAARQTRGYTESQLAERLAVTPAFLGQAEQGEVDIPLYQLMHIAELLMVGLDGLVAGPAPEEVDAA
;
A
#
# COMPACT_ATOMS: atom_id res chain seq x y z
N MET A 1 -22.99 -0.18 -3.35
CA MET A 1 -21.73 0.35 -2.79
C MET A 1 -20.70 0.26 -3.90
N ASN A 2 -20.59 1.30 -4.74
CA ASN A 2 -19.74 1.27 -5.93
C ASN A 2 -18.30 1.62 -5.54
N GLU A 3 -17.45 0.60 -5.42
CA GLU A 3 -16.00 0.77 -5.26
C GLU A 3 -15.35 1.01 -6.63
N HIS A 4 -15.38 2.26 -7.09
CA HIS A 4 -14.60 2.72 -8.24
C HIS A 4 -13.15 3.03 -7.82
N ARG A 5 -12.44 2.04 -7.25
CA ARG A 5 -11.07 2.26 -6.75
C ARG A 5 -10.03 1.83 -7.79
N ALA A 6 -9.11 2.75 -8.11
CA ALA A 6 -8.00 2.54 -9.03
C ALA A 6 -6.73 1.95 -8.38
N ALA A 7 -6.61 1.99 -7.04
CA ALA A 7 -5.43 1.47 -6.32
C ALA A 7 -5.74 1.12 -4.85
N ILE A 8 -4.98 0.17 -4.30
CA ILE A 8 -5.04 -0.30 -2.90
C ILE A 8 -4.43 0.75 -1.96
N ARG A 9 -5.03 0.95 -0.77
CA ARG A 9 -4.57 1.88 0.27
C ARG A 9 -4.09 1.10 1.49
N HIS A 10 -2.93 1.48 2.02
CA HIS A 10 -2.35 0.87 3.23
C HIS A 10 -2.43 1.86 4.39
N GLU A 11 -3.04 1.47 5.50
CA GLU A 11 -3.14 2.34 6.68
C GLU A 11 -1.75 2.62 7.27
N THR A 12 -1.39 3.90 7.32
CA THR A 12 -0.24 4.36 8.07
C THR A 12 -0.58 5.64 8.78
N LEU A 13 -0.21 5.81 10.04
CA LEU A 13 -0.17 7.12 10.69
C LEU A 13 1.24 7.70 10.54
N ARG A 14 1.44 8.65 9.61
CA ARG A 14 2.72 9.36 9.42
C ARG A 14 2.53 10.86 9.46
N THR A 15 3.52 11.58 9.97
CA THR A 15 3.58 13.04 9.82
C THR A 15 4.06 13.42 8.41
N GLY A 16 3.32 14.31 7.76
CA GLY A 16 3.69 14.94 6.50
C GLY A 16 3.35 16.44 6.53
N ILE A 17 3.74 17.17 5.49
CA ILE A 17 3.45 18.60 5.36
C ILE A 17 2.66 18.83 4.07
N VAL A 18 1.57 19.58 4.15
CA VAL A 18 0.83 20.10 3.00
C VAL A 18 1.30 21.52 2.74
N GLU A 19 1.81 21.79 1.55
CA GLU A 19 2.30 23.12 1.12
C GLU A 19 1.49 23.67 -0.04
N PHE A 20 1.02 24.91 0.06
CA PHE A 20 0.29 25.58 -1.03
C PHE A 20 0.38 27.10 -0.91
N ASP A 21 0.16 27.80 -2.01
CA ASP A 21 0.04 29.26 -2.02
C ASP A 21 -1.30 29.68 -1.41
N ASN A 22 -1.28 30.63 -0.48
CA ASN A 22 -2.49 31.16 0.16
C ASN A 22 -3.28 32.18 -0.69
N GLY A 23 -2.88 32.42 -1.94
CA GLY A 23 -3.46 33.41 -2.85
C GLY A 23 -2.91 34.83 -2.64
N ALA A 24 -2.07 35.05 -1.62
CA ALA A 24 -1.37 36.31 -1.36
C ALA A 24 0.12 36.24 -1.78
N GLY A 25 0.52 35.20 -2.50
CA GLY A 25 1.90 34.99 -2.95
C GLY A 25 2.84 34.47 -1.85
N SER A 26 2.28 33.88 -0.79
CA SER A 26 3.04 33.25 0.29
C SER A 26 2.70 31.76 0.39
N THR A 27 3.74 30.92 0.41
CA THR A 27 3.61 29.49 0.64
C THR A 27 3.28 29.23 2.11
N VAL A 28 2.19 28.51 2.35
CA VAL A 28 1.79 28.04 3.67
C VAL A 28 2.11 26.56 3.78
N SER A 29 2.78 26.18 4.87
CA SER A 29 3.14 24.80 5.18
C SER A 29 2.38 24.32 6.42
N VAL A 30 1.68 23.20 6.29
CA VAL A 30 0.72 22.71 7.29
C VAL A 30 1.05 21.28 7.67
N PRO A 31 1.27 20.95 8.95
CA PRO A 31 1.43 19.56 9.34
C PRO A 31 0.13 18.79 9.11
N CYS A 32 0.26 17.57 8.60
CA CYS A 32 -0.83 16.62 8.42
C CYS A 32 -0.39 15.25 8.90
N THR A 33 -1.37 14.41 9.21
CA THR A 33 -1.18 12.97 9.35
C THR A 33 -1.57 12.32 8.03
N ILE A 34 -0.61 11.78 7.29
CA ILE A 34 -0.88 10.85 6.19
C ILE A 34 -1.45 9.61 6.85
N ARG A 35 -2.68 9.22 6.48
CA ARG A 35 -3.43 8.06 6.99
C ARG A 35 -3.25 6.80 6.15
N ASP A 36 -3.03 6.98 4.85
CA ASP A 36 -2.70 5.92 3.92
C ASP A 36 -2.19 6.52 2.62
N VAL A 37 -1.42 5.72 1.89
CA VAL A 37 -0.90 6.07 0.57
C VAL A 37 -1.14 4.91 -0.39
N SER A 38 -1.32 5.27 -1.65
CA SER A 38 -1.47 4.36 -2.78
C SER A 38 -0.64 4.89 -3.95
N GLY A 39 -0.53 4.10 -5.02
CA GLY A 39 0.13 4.57 -6.25
C GLY A 39 -0.50 5.81 -6.89
N THR A 40 -1.76 6.15 -6.58
CA THR A 40 -2.50 7.26 -7.24
C THR A 40 -2.80 8.44 -6.31
N GLY A 41 -2.51 8.32 -5.02
CA GLY A 41 -2.90 9.34 -4.08
C GLY A 41 -2.70 8.94 -2.62
N ALA A 42 -3.10 9.83 -1.72
CA ALA A 42 -3.00 9.65 -0.29
C ALA A 42 -4.26 10.15 0.42
N ARG A 43 -4.57 9.59 1.58
CA ARG A 43 -5.56 10.14 2.50
C ARG A 43 -4.82 10.88 3.62
N LEU A 44 -5.20 12.13 3.84
CA LEU A 44 -4.57 13.02 4.81
C LEU A 44 -5.59 13.39 5.89
N GLN A 45 -5.13 13.50 7.14
CA GLN A 45 -5.86 14.08 8.24
C GLN A 45 -5.17 15.38 8.68
N LEU A 46 -5.94 16.46 8.81
CA LEU A 46 -5.45 17.76 9.24
C LEU A 46 -6.23 18.24 10.48
N SER A 47 -5.75 19.27 11.15
CA SER A 47 -6.50 19.95 12.22
C SER A 47 -7.80 20.60 11.69
N SER A 48 -7.74 21.13 10.47
CA SER A 48 -8.86 21.62 9.67
C SER A 48 -8.52 21.48 8.19
N SER A 49 -9.45 21.00 7.37
CA SER A 49 -9.25 20.84 5.91
C SER A 49 -9.90 21.93 5.07
N ALA A 50 -10.64 22.86 5.66
CA ALA A 50 -11.48 23.81 4.90
C ALA A 50 -10.66 24.84 4.09
N TRP A 51 -9.44 25.11 4.51
CA TRP A 51 -8.60 26.20 4.01
C TRP A 51 -7.43 25.72 3.13
N VAL A 52 -7.25 24.41 2.99
CA VAL A 52 -6.25 23.83 2.09
C VAL A 52 -6.68 24.10 0.64
N ALA A 53 -5.78 24.62 -0.20
CA ALA A 53 -6.07 24.85 -1.62
C ALA A 53 -6.41 23.55 -2.37
N ASP A 54 -7.15 23.66 -3.48
CA ASP A 54 -7.50 22.48 -4.30
C ASP A 54 -6.28 21.84 -4.99
N ALA A 55 -5.20 22.59 -5.17
CA ALA A 55 -3.89 22.09 -5.59
C ALA A 55 -2.86 22.41 -4.51
N PHE A 56 -2.05 21.43 -4.14
CA PHE A 56 -1.04 21.55 -3.10
C PHE A 56 0.09 20.55 -3.31
N THR A 57 1.22 20.74 -2.65
CA THR A 57 2.31 19.78 -2.58
C THR A 57 2.23 19.02 -1.26
N LEU A 58 2.19 17.69 -1.32
CA LEU A 58 2.39 16.84 -0.16
C LEU A 58 3.88 16.53 -0.02
N VAL A 59 4.45 16.88 1.13
CA VAL A 59 5.83 16.61 1.50
C VAL A 59 5.84 15.48 2.54
N PHE A 60 6.49 14.38 2.21
CA PHE A 60 6.68 13.23 3.08
C PHE A 60 7.86 13.47 4.02
N SER A 61 7.90 12.76 5.15
CA SER A 61 8.97 12.89 6.16
C SER A 61 10.37 12.57 5.63
N ASN A 62 10.48 11.78 4.57
CA ASN A 62 11.75 11.48 3.89
C ASN A 62 12.14 12.52 2.82
N GLY A 63 11.39 13.62 2.71
CA GLY A 63 11.65 14.70 1.75
C GLY A 63 11.06 14.47 0.36
N LEU A 64 10.40 13.34 0.09
CA LEU A 64 9.64 13.17 -1.16
C LEU A 64 8.55 14.24 -1.26
N ARG A 65 8.41 14.84 -2.44
CA ARG A 65 7.42 15.90 -2.71
C ARG A 65 6.51 15.44 -3.85
N LYS A 66 5.19 15.47 -3.64
CA LYS A 66 4.20 15.16 -4.67
C LYS A 66 3.23 16.30 -4.86
N SER A 67 3.09 16.74 -6.10
CA SER A 67 1.99 17.59 -6.51
C SER A 67 0.68 16.82 -6.41
N CYS A 68 -0.27 17.39 -5.71
CA CYS A 68 -1.56 16.79 -5.36
C CYS A 68 -2.70 17.72 -5.75
N ARG A 69 -3.86 17.12 -6.00
CA ARG A 69 -5.15 17.81 -6.06
C ARG A 69 -6.10 17.20 -5.05
N VAL A 70 -7.01 18.00 -4.53
CA VAL A 70 -8.08 17.51 -3.67
C VAL A 70 -9.06 16.70 -4.52
N ALA A 71 -9.17 15.41 -4.21
CA ALA A 71 -10.16 14.51 -4.81
C ALA A 71 -11.49 14.55 -4.03
N TRP A 72 -11.43 14.69 -2.71
CA TRP A 72 -12.60 14.85 -1.84
C TRP A 72 -12.20 15.42 -0.47
N ARG A 73 -13.17 16.01 0.24
CA ARG A 73 -13.02 16.49 1.62
C ARG A 73 -14.11 15.90 2.51
N LYS A 74 -13.76 15.50 3.72
CA LYS A 74 -14.71 15.07 4.76
C LYS A 74 -14.20 15.44 6.14
N GLU A 75 -14.83 16.42 6.79
CA GLU A 75 -14.44 16.94 8.11
C GLU A 75 -12.97 17.39 8.19
N ARG A 76 -12.10 16.55 8.76
CA ARG A 76 -10.65 16.76 8.91
C ARG A 76 -9.83 15.95 7.92
N LEU A 77 -10.49 15.21 7.03
CA LEU A 77 -9.88 14.32 6.05
C LEU A 77 -9.90 14.95 4.65
N ILE A 78 -8.79 14.80 3.95
CA ILE A 78 -8.65 15.11 2.53
C ILE A 78 -8.22 13.82 1.81
N GLY A 79 -8.94 13.48 0.76
CA GLY A 79 -8.41 12.59 -0.27
C GLY A 79 -7.60 13.41 -1.26
N ALA A 80 -6.32 13.10 -1.39
CA ALA A 80 -5.43 13.71 -2.36
C ALA A 80 -5.21 12.75 -3.53
N SER A 81 -5.40 13.22 -4.77
CA SER A 81 -4.94 12.53 -5.98
C SER A 81 -3.62 13.14 -6.45
N PHE A 82 -2.66 12.32 -6.87
CA PHE A 82 -1.43 12.84 -7.46
C PHE A 82 -1.70 13.50 -8.82
N ALA A 83 -1.14 14.68 -9.04
CA ALA A 83 -1.38 15.46 -10.26
C ALA A 83 -0.92 14.72 -11.53
N ASP A 84 0.14 13.92 -11.42
CA ASP A 84 0.70 13.11 -12.53
C ASP A 84 -0.02 11.75 -12.68
N GLY A 85 -1.12 11.54 -11.95
CA GLY A 85 -1.92 10.31 -11.97
C GLY A 85 -1.33 9.19 -11.12
N TYR A 86 -0.09 8.76 -11.42
CA TYR A 86 0.61 7.70 -10.69
C TYR A 86 1.96 8.17 -10.15
N ALA A 87 2.30 7.73 -8.94
CA ALA A 87 3.66 7.78 -8.44
C ALA A 87 4.52 6.75 -9.17
N SER A 88 5.76 7.11 -9.51
CA SER A 88 6.72 6.16 -10.06
C SER A 88 7.05 5.05 -9.05
N LEU A 89 7.64 3.94 -9.49
CA LEU A 89 8.02 2.85 -8.56
C LEU A 89 8.97 3.32 -7.46
N THR A 90 9.94 4.18 -7.79
CA THR A 90 10.86 4.77 -6.81
C THR A 90 10.13 5.70 -5.84
N GLU A 91 9.19 6.49 -6.32
CA GLU A 91 8.36 7.33 -5.46
C GLU A 91 7.43 6.49 -4.57
N GLN A 92 6.76 5.46 -5.11
CA GLN A 92 5.93 4.54 -4.33
C GLN A 92 6.76 3.83 -3.26
N ALA A 93 7.98 3.42 -3.59
CA ALA A 93 8.91 2.82 -2.64
C ALA A 93 9.36 3.81 -1.55
N ALA A 94 9.50 5.10 -1.87
CA ALA A 94 9.77 6.15 -0.89
C ALA A 94 8.50 6.55 -0.10
N MET A 95 7.31 6.41 -0.69
CA MET A 95 6.03 6.65 -0.04
C MET A 95 5.68 5.54 0.94
N MET A 96 6.17 4.31 0.75
CA MET A 96 6.07 3.21 1.71
C MET A 96 7.31 3.19 2.60
N THR A 97 7.18 3.00 3.91
CA THR A 97 8.37 2.80 4.73
C THR A 97 8.92 1.41 4.45
N ALA A 98 10.22 1.17 4.70
CA ALA A 98 10.78 -0.17 4.63
C ALA A 98 9.98 -1.15 5.50
N ASP A 99 9.52 -0.70 6.68
CA ASP A 99 8.67 -1.48 7.58
C ASP A 99 7.29 -1.80 6.98
N GLU A 100 6.69 -0.89 6.22
CA GLU A 100 5.42 -1.16 5.53
C GLU A 100 5.57 -2.13 4.38
N GLN A 101 6.64 -2.00 3.59
CA GLN A 101 6.94 -2.96 2.54
C GLN A 101 7.18 -4.34 3.16
N ALA A 102 7.87 -4.40 4.30
CA ALA A 102 8.05 -5.63 5.06
C ALA A 102 6.71 -6.20 5.57
N ARG A 103 5.84 -5.37 6.15
CA ARG A 103 4.49 -5.80 6.59
C ARG A 103 3.64 -6.31 5.43
N HIS A 104 3.70 -5.64 4.28
CA HIS A 104 2.96 -6.06 3.09
C HIS A 104 3.48 -7.41 2.55
N ARG A 105 4.80 -7.58 2.43
CA ARG A 105 5.42 -8.87 2.09
C ARG A 105 5.03 -9.96 3.08
N LEU A 106 5.08 -9.66 4.39
CA LEU A 106 4.69 -10.59 5.44
C LEU A 106 3.23 -11.03 5.29
N GLY A 107 2.31 -10.08 5.03
CA GLY A 107 0.90 -10.39 4.79
C GLY A 107 0.69 -11.29 3.56
N ILE A 108 1.38 -10.99 2.45
CA ILE A 108 1.34 -11.84 1.24
C ILE A 108 1.86 -13.25 1.58
N GLY A 109 3.03 -13.35 2.21
CA GLY A 109 3.65 -14.61 2.59
C GLY A 109 2.76 -15.46 3.50
N ALA A 110 2.14 -14.84 4.50
CA ALA A 110 1.21 -15.50 5.41
C ALA A 110 -0.02 -16.07 4.68
N ARG A 111 -0.57 -15.33 3.70
CA ARG A 111 -1.69 -15.81 2.89
C ARG A 111 -1.30 -16.94 1.94
N ILE A 112 -0.10 -16.89 1.36
CA ILE A 112 0.46 -18.00 0.57
C ILE A 112 0.59 -19.24 1.44
N ARG A 113 1.18 -19.10 2.64
CA ARG A 113 1.33 -20.20 3.61
C ARG A 113 -0.01 -20.81 3.99
N ALA A 114 -1.00 -19.99 4.33
CA ALA A 114 -2.34 -20.44 4.70
C ALA A 114 -3.03 -21.19 3.54
N ALA A 115 -2.96 -20.65 2.32
CA ALA A 115 -3.53 -21.29 1.14
C ALA A 115 -2.80 -22.62 0.81
N ARG A 116 -1.47 -22.65 0.94
CA ARG A 116 -0.65 -23.86 0.79
C ARG A 116 -1.07 -24.95 1.77
N GLN A 117 -1.20 -24.61 3.05
CA GLN A 117 -1.61 -25.54 4.10
C GLN A 117 -3.04 -26.04 3.88
N THR A 118 -3.96 -25.15 3.48
CA THR A 118 -5.34 -25.52 3.12
C THR A 118 -5.38 -26.51 1.96
N ARG A 119 -4.46 -26.39 1.00
CA ARG A 119 -4.32 -27.33 -0.12
C ARG A 119 -3.61 -28.63 0.26
N GLY A 120 -3.05 -28.73 1.47
CA GLY A 120 -2.35 -29.91 1.98
C GLY A 120 -0.91 -30.06 1.49
N TYR A 121 -0.30 -28.99 0.96
CA TYR A 121 1.07 -29.05 0.46
C TYR A 121 2.11 -28.70 1.54
N THR A 122 3.23 -29.42 1.55
CA THR A 122 4.45 -28.98 2.24
C THR A 122 5.15 -27.86 1.45
N GLU A 123 6.07 -27.15 2.09
CA GLU A 123 6.89 -26.13 1.40
C GLU A 123 7.65 -26.76 0.23
N SER A 124 8.34 -27.89 0.46
CA SER A 124 9.07 -28.58 -0.61
C SER A 124 8.17 -29.00 -1.77
N GLN A 125 6.95 -29.48 -1.50
CA GLN A 125 6.02 -29.90 -2.55
C GLN A 125 5.52 -28.71 -3.38
N LEU A 126 5.19 -27.59 -2.74
CA LEU A 126 4.78 -26.39 -3.49
C LEU A 126 5.96 -25.80 -4.27
N ALA A 127 7.15 -25.75 -3.68
CA ALA A 127 8.36 -25.25 -4.32
C ALA A 127 8.72 -26.06 -5.57
N GLU A 128 8.64 -27.40 -5.50
CA GLU A 128 8.87 -28.28 -6.64
C GLU A 128 7.88 -28.01 -7.78
N ARG A 129 6.59 -27.86 -7.46
CA ARG A 129 5.55 -27.53 -8.46
C ARG A 129 5.75 -26.18 -9.11
N LEU A 130 6.28 -25.23 -8.35
CA LEU A 130 6.60 -23.86 -8.79
C LEU A 130 7.95 -23.76 -9.51
N ALA A 131 8.73 -24.84 -9.57
CA ALA A 131 10.11 -24.86 -10.05
C ALA A 131 11.03 -23.85 -9.33
N VAL A 132 10.86 -23.70 -8.01
CA VAL A 132 11.70 -22.85 -7.13
C VAL A 132 12.32 -23.68 -6.01
N THR A 133 13.26 -23.11 -5.27
CA THR A 133 13.86 -23.81 -4.12
C THR A 133 12.93 -23.76 -2.89
N PRO A 134 12.93 -24.80 -2.03
CA PRO A 134 12.19 -24.77 -0.77
C PRO A 134 12.61 -23.59 0.12
N ALA A 135 13.91 -23.23 0.10
CA ALA A 135 14.42 -22.07 0.82
C ALA A 135 13.79 -20.76 0.33
N PHE A 136 13.69 -20.54 -0.99
CA PHE A 136 13.02 -19.37 -1.54
C PHE A 136 11.55 -19.30 -1.10
N LEU A 137 10.83 -20.42 -1.19
CA LEU A 137 9.42 -20.45 -0.76
C LEU A 137 9.28 -20.15 0.74
N GLY A 138 10.13 -20.73 1.58
CA GLY A 138 10.12 -20.46 3.03
C GLY A 138 10.38 -18.99 3.36
N GLN A 139 11.36 -18.36 2.70
CA GLN A 139 11.65 -16.93 2.84
C GLN A 139 10.50 -16.05 2.33
N ALA A 140 9.87 -16.45 1.22
CA ALA A 140 8.73 -15.76 0.63
C ALA A 140 7.50 -15.81 1.57
N GLU A 141 7.21 -16.97 2.17
CA GLU A 141 6.13 -17.13 3.15
C GLU A 141 6.36 -16.34 4.45
N GLN A 142 7.62 -16.03 4.76
CA GLN A 142 8.03 -15.19 5.90
C GLN A 142 8.12 -13.70 5.54
N GLY A 143 7.93 -13.33 4.26
CA GLY A 143 8.02 -11.95 3.80
C GLY A 143 9.44 -11.38 3.73
N GLU A 144 10.46 -12.24 3.76
CA GLU A 144 11.87 -11.83 3.74
C GLU A 144 12.36 -11.46 2.33
N VAL A 145 11.71 -12.00 1.30
CA VAL A 145 12.03 -11.75 -0.12
C VAL A 145 10.80 -11.30 -0.90
N ASP A 146 11.01 -10.45 -1.89
CA ASP A 146 9.95 -10.07 -2.83
C ASP A 146 9.62 -11.23 -3.76
N ILE A 147 8.31 -11.46 -4.00
CA ILE A 147 7.82 -12.45 -4.95
C ILE A 147 7.46 -11.71 -6.24
N PRO A 148 8.09 -12.03 -7.39
CA PRO A 148 7.74 -11.38 -8.63
C PRO A 148 6.31 -11.73 -9.06
N LEU A 149 5.64 -10.80 -9.75
CA LEU A 149 4.22 -10.92 -10.09
C LEU A 149 3.88 -12.22 -10.83
N TYR A 150 4.72 -12.65 -11.78
CA TYR A 150 4.48 -13.91 -12.52
C TYR A 150 4.46 -15.13 -11.58
N GLN A 151 5.29 -15.11 -10.52
CA GLN A 151 5.34 -16.18 -9.53
C GLN A 151 4.11 -16.13 -8.62
N LEU A 152 3.65 -14.93 -8.23
CA LEU A 152 2.37 -14.76 -7.52
C LEU A 152 1.18 -15.29 -8.32
N MET A 153 1.14 -15.04 -9.63
CA MET A 153 0.11 -15.57 -10.53
C MET A 153 0.13 -17.11 -10.55
N HIS A 154 1.33 -17.71 -10.67
CA HIS A 154 1.48 -19.17 -10.67
C HIS A 154 1.08 -19.78 -9.31
N ILE A 155 1.46 -19.15 -8.20
CA ILE A 155 1.07 -19.57 -6.85
C ILE A 155 -0.45 -19.54 -6.70
N ALA A 156 -1.11 -18.45 -7.13
CA ALA A 156 -2.55 -18.32 -7.07
C ALA A 156 -3.27 -19.45 -7.84
N GLU A 157 -2.79 -19.75 -9.04
CA GLU A 157 -3.32 -20.83 -9.88
C GLU A 157 -3.17 -22.21 -9.22
N LEU A 158 -1.96 -22.56 -8.75
CA LEU A 158 -1.70 -23.86 -8.11
C LEU A 158 -2.48 -24.05 -6.80
N LEU A 159 -2.68 -22.98 -6.05
CA LEU A 159 -3.42 -23.00 -4.79
C LEU A 159 -4.93 -22.83 -4.97
N MET A 160 -5.38 -22.58 -6.21
CA MET A 160 -6.79 -22.36 -6.58
C MET A 160 -7.43 -21.20 -5.81
N VAL A 161 -6.68 -20.11 -5.65
CA VAL A 161 -7.14 -18.87 -5.02
C VAL A 161 -7.02 -17.70 -6.01
N GLY A 162 -7.78 -16.64 -5.80
CA GLY A 162 -7.61 -15.40 -6.57
C GLY A 162 -6.30 -14.70 -6.23
N LEU A 163 -5.68 -14.04 -7.22
CA LEU A 163 -4.49 -13.21 -7.01
C LEU A 163 -4.78 -12.06 -6.04
N ASP A 164 -5.97 -11.46 -6.13
CA ASP A 164 -6.50 -10.47 -5.19
C ASP A 164 -6.57 -11.03 -3.76
N GLY A 165 -6.94 -12.30 -3.60
CA GLY A 165 -6.90 -12.99 -2.31
C GLY A 165 -5.49 -13.07 -1.72
N LEU A 166 -4.46 -13.31 -2.53
CA LEU A 166 -3.07 -13.36 -2.05
C LEU A 166 -2.46 -11.98 -1.81
N VAL A 167 -2.81 -10.97 -2.60
CA VAL A 167 -2.19 -9.65 -2.54
C VAL A 167 -2.94 -8.70 -1.59
N ALA A 168 -4.26 -8.77 -1.55
CA ALA A 168 -5.13 -7.81 -0.87
C ALA A 168 -6.12 -8.46 0.11
N GLY A 169 -6.10 -9.79 0.29
CA GLY A 169 -6.96 -10.48 1.25
C GLY A 169 -6.64 -10.09 2.72
N PRO A 170 -7.59 -10.31 3.65
CA PRO A 170 -7.37 -10.03 5.07
C PRO A 170 -6.14 -10.79 5.58
N ALA A 171 -5.40 -10.18 6.50
CA ALA A 171 -4.30 -10.89 7.14
C ALA A 171 -4.89 -12.08 7.94
N PRO A 172 -4.26 -13.27 7.97
CA PRO A 172 -4.77 -14.41 8.73
C PRO A 172 -5.08 -14.07 10.19
N GLU A 173 -4.29 -13.19 10.82
CA GLU A 173 -4.50 -12.69 12.19
C GLU A 173 -5.78 -11.86 12.38
N GLU A 174 -6.27 -11.19 11.33
CA GLU A 174 -7.50 -10.39 11.38
C GLU A 174 -8.76 -11.26 11.29
N VAL A 175 -8.64 -12.48 10.76
CA VAL A 175 -9.77 -13.42 10.62
C VAL A 175 -10.10 -14.10 11.96
N ASP A 176 -9.10 -14.32 12.80
CA ASP A 176 -9.26 -14.91 14.14
C ASP A 176 -9.76 -13.89 15.20
N ALA A 177 -9.75 -12.59 14.87
CA ALA A 177 -10.14 -11.50 15.77
C ALA A 177 -11.58 -11.00 15.55
N ALA A 178 -12.31 -11.55 14.57
CA ALA A 178 -13.68 -11.17 14.19
C ALA A 178 -14.71 -12.23 14.62
#